data_AF-A0A819WG46-F1
#
_entry.id   AF-A0A819WG46-F1
#
_cell.length_a   1.000
_cell.length_b   1.000
_cell.length_c   1.000
_cell.angle_alpha   90.00
_cell.angle_beta   90.00
_cell.angle_gamma   90.00
#
_symmetry.space_group_name_H-M   'P 1'
#
loop_
_entity.id
_entity.type
_entity.pdbx_description
1 polymer ?
#
loop_
_entity_poly.entity_id
_entity_poly.type
_entity_poly.pdbx_seq_one_letter_code
_entity_poly.pdbx_strand_id
1 'polypeptide(L)'
;MNSFHIFVIVFALLYTWNYVKGDDEFKREKTHFKKDPRDYTDRDADSLYAEWEDNDDDVLPEDEREDYFLRGKNRPGIRPEDLVGKEPEDIMKLSKKGQTLMMFATVSGSPTRRETEEITQIWWSGLKNALYDVNR
;
A
#
# COMPACT_ATOMS: atom_id res chain seq x y z
N MET A 1 22.20 -35.91 33.65
CA MET A 1 21.27 -36.63 32.76
C MET A 1 19.97 -35.86 32.47
N ASN A 2 19.50 -34.97 33.35
CA ASN A 2 18.21 -34.29 33.16
C ASN A 2 18.18 -33.23 32.05
N SER A 3 19.29 -32.51 31.81
CA SER A 3 19.33 -31.43 30.81
C SER A 3 19.21 -31.93 29.37
N PHE A 4 19.77 -33.11 29.04
CA PHE A 4 19.69 -33.68 27.70
C PHE A 4 18.27 -34.13 27.33
N HIS A 5 17.55 -34.73 28.28
CA HIS A 5 16.15 -35.10 28.09
C HIS A 5 15.23 -33.87 27.90
N ILE A 6 15.51 -32.76 28.58
CA ILE A 6 14.76 -31.51 28.40
C ILE A 6 14.95 -30.96 26.97
N PHE A 7 16.18 -30.96 26.45
CA PHE A 7 16.42 -30.52 25.06
C PHE A 7 15.70 -31.37 24.02
N VAL A 8 15.66 -32.69 24.20
CA VAL A 8 14.94 -33.61 23.29
C VAL A 8 13.43 -33.37 23.31
N ILE A 9 12.86 -33.13 24.49
CA ILE A 9 11.41 -32.84 24.63
C ILE A 9 11.06 -31.49 23.97
N VAL A 10 11.90 -30.47 24.15
CA VAL A 10 11.69 -29.16 23.51
C VAL A 10 11.80 -29.26 21.98
N PHE A 11 12.75 -30.04 21.47
CA PHE A 11 12.88 -30.28 20.04
C PHE A 11 11.68 -31.05 19.47
N ALA A 12 11.17 -32.05 20.19
CA ALA A 12 9.97 -32.77 19.79
C ALA A 12 8.73 -31.86 19.76
N LEU A 13 8.57 -30.98 20.76
CA LEU A 13 7.48 -30.00 20.80
C LEU A 13 7.56 -28.98 19.66
N LEU A 14 8.76 -28.46 19.37
CA LEU A 14 8.99 -27.57 18.22
C LEU A 14 8.68 -28.26 16.89
N TYR A 15 9.04 -29.54 16.75
CA TYR A 15 8.74 -30.30 15.54
C TYR A 15 7.24 -30.50 15.34
N THR A 16 6.50 -30.82 16.41
CA THR A 16 5.03 -30.94 16.35
C THR A 16 4.36 -29.60 16.09
N TRP A 17 4.89 -28.49 16.63
CA TRP A 17 4.37 -27.15 16.32
C TRP A 17 4.56 -26.84 14.83
N ASN A 18 5.74 -27.09 14.28
CA ASN A 18 6.01 -26.81 12.86
C ASN A 18 5.11 -27.63 11.93
N TYR A 19 4.84 -28.90 12.27
CA TYR A 19 3.95 -29.77 11.50
C TYR A 19 2.49 -29.28 11.48
N VAL A 20 1.97 -28.79 12.62
CA VAL A 20 0.60 -28.23 12.78
C VAL A 20 0.44 -26.84 12.13
N LYS A 21 1.55 -26.15 11.83
CA LYS A 21 1.49 -24.86 11.12
C LYS A 21 1.48 -25.05 9.61
N GLY A 22 2.16 -26.08 9.09
CA GLY A 22 2.26 -26.34 7.66
C GLY A 22 0.97 -26.88 7.02
N ASP A 23 0.14 -27.62 7.77
CA ASP A 23 -1.13 -28.15 7.27
C ASP A 23 -2.24 -27.08 7.24
N ASP A 24 -2.20 -26.08 8.11
CA ASP A 24 -3.10 -24.92 8.06
C ASP A 24 -2.84 -24.03 6.85
N GLU A 25 -1.58 -23.82 6.47
CA GLU A 25 -1.19 -23.02 5.29
C GLU A 25 -1.61 -23.71 3.99
N PHE A 26 -1.35 -25.02 3.89
CA PHE A 26 -1.74 -25.86 2.75
C PHE A 26 -3.26 -26.03 2.58
N LYS A 27 -4.02 -26.04 3.68
CA LYS A 27 -5.49 -26.09 3.62
C LYS A 27 -6.08 -24.79 3.09
N ARG A 28 -5.52 -23.63 3.46
CA ARG A 28 -6.00 -22.31 3.00
C ARG A 28 -5.84 -22.11 1.50
N GLU A 29 -4.70 -22.52 0.94
CA GLU A 29 -4.44 -22.45 -0.50
C GLU A 29 -5.44 -23.30 -1.29
N LYS A 30 -5.76 -24.51 -0.80
CA LYS A 30 -6.67 -25.44 -1.48
C LYS A 30 -8.15 -25.12 -1.35
N THR A 31 -8.57 -24.29 -0.41
CA THR A 31 -10.00 -23.91 -0.25
C THR A 31 -10.44 -22.81 -1.20
N HIS A 32 -9.49 -22.05 -1.76
CA HIS A 32 -9.78 -20.90 -2.61
C HIS A 32 -10.53 -21.29 -3.91
N PHE A 33 -10.25 -22.48 -4.46
CA PHE A 33 -10.80 -22.94 -5.74
C PHE A 33 -11.85 -24.08 -5.65
N LYS A 34 -12.29 -24.47 -4.44
CA LYS A 34 -13.11 -25.69 -4.23
C LYS A 34 -14.60 -25.45 -3.96
N LYS A 35 -15.17 -24.35 -4.44
CA LYS A 35 -16.64 -24.22 -4.45
C LYS A 35 -17.21 -25.04 -5.62
N ASP A 36 -18.35 -25.68 -5.41
CA ASP A 36 -19.06 -26.36 -6.49
C ASP A 36 -19.44 -25.30 -7.56
N PRO A 37 -19.25 -25.56 -8.87
CA PRO A 37 -19.62 -24.65 -9.95
C PRO A 37 -21.05 -24.11 -9.88
N ARG A 38 -21.97 -24.80 -9.17
CA ARG A 38 -23.37 -24.41 -9.02
C ARG A 38 -23.64 -23.49 -7.83
N ASP A 39 -22.68 -23.39 -6.89
CA ASP A 39 -22.81 -22.60 -5.67
C ASP A 39 -22.14 -21.22 -5.78
N TYR A 40 -21.61 -20.88 -6.96
CA TYR A 40 -21.07 -19.55 -7.22
C TYR A 40 -22.19 -18.52 -7.21
N THR A 41 -22.09 -17.60 -6.25
CA THR A 41 -22.94 -16.40 -6.18
C THR A 41 -22.31 -15.28 -7.02
N ASP A 42 -23.10 -14.31 -7.45
CA ASP A 42 -22.63 -13.12 -8.20
C ASP A 42 -21.40 -12.46 -7.54
N ARG A 43 -21.36 -12.39 -6.21
CA ARG A 43 -20.20 -11.88 -5.45
C ARG A 43 -18.92 -12.70 -5.64
N ASP A 44 -19.06 -14.01 -5.79
CA ASP A 44 -17.92 -14.90 -6.04
C ASP A 44 -17.46 -14.80 -7.50
N ALA A 45 -18.39 -14.53 -8.43
CA ALA A 45 -18.06 -14.23 -9.82
C ALA A 45 -17.27 -12.92 -9.95
N ASP A 46 -17.69 -11.85 -9.25
CA ASP A 46 -16.95 -10.58 -9.22
C ASP A 46 -15.54 -10.75 -8.64
N SER A 47 -15.39 -11.55 -7.59
CA SER A 47 -14.08 -11.81 -6.97
C SER A 47 -13.16 -12.62 -7.88
N LEU A 48 -13.68 -13.62 -8.58
CA LEU A 48 -12.91 -14.37 -9.58
C LEU A 48 -12.55 -13.47 -10.77
N TYR A 49 -13.48 -12.62 -11.21
CA TYR A 49 -13.24 -11.70 -12.31
C TYR A 49 -12.10 -10.73 -12.00
N ALA A 50 -12.06 -10.17 -10.78
CA ALA A 50 -10.94 -9.33 -10.33
C ALA A 50 -9.60 -10.08 -10.30
N GLU A 51 -9.58 -11.34 -9.83
CA GLU A 51 -8.36 -12.17 -9.83
C GLU A 51 -7.89 -12.54 -11.24
N TRP A 52 -8.84 -12.72 -12.17
CA TRP A 52 -8.53 -12.92 -13.59
C TRP A 52 -7.94 -11.66 -14.21
N GLU A 53 -8.51 -10.47 -13.96
CA GLU A 53 -7.94 -9.20 -14.43
C GLU A 53 -6.55 -8.92 -13.82
N ASP A 54 -6.33 -9.27 -12.55
CA ASP A 54 -5.04 -9.07 -11.88
C ASP A 54 -3.94 -10.04 -12.37
N ASN A 55 -4.31 -11.25 -12.83
CA ASN A 55 -3.38 -12.27 -13.35
C ASN A 55 -3.35 -12.34 -14.88
N ASP A 56 -4.08 -11.48 -15.60
CA ASP A 56 -3.99 -11.38 -17.04
C ASP A 56 -2.63 -10.75 -17.41
N ASP A 57 -1.91 -11.40 -18.33
CA ASP A 57 -0.62 -10.92 -18.83
C ASP A 57 -0.79 -9.71 -19.77
N ASP A 58 -2.01 -9.50 -20.28
CA ASP A 58 -2.38 -8.41 -21.19
C ASP A 58 -2.58 -7.10 -20.40
N VAL A 59 -1.45 -6.52 -19.97
CA VAL A 59 -1.42 -5.15 -19.44
C VAL A 59 -1.91 -4.21 -20.55
N LEU A 60 -3.07 -3.60 -20.33
CA LEU A 60 -3.59 -2.54 -21.19
C LEU A 60 -2.46 -1.54 -21.52
N PRO A 61 -2.35 -1.08 -22.78
CA PRO A 61 -1.31 -0.14 -23.17
C PRO A 61 -1.43 1.15 -22.35
N GLU A 62 -0.30 1.85 -22.16
CA GLU A 62 -0.15 2.96 -21.20
C GLU A 62 -1.23 4.06 -21.35
N ASP A 63 -1.77 4.22 -22.56
CA ASP A 63 -2.80 5.17 -22.97
C ASP A 63 -4.24 4.73 -22.67
N GLU A 64 -4.50 3.44 -22.50
CA GLU A 64 -5.82 2.88 -22.18
C GLU A 64 -5.97 2.51 -20.69
N ARG A 65 -4.87 2.56 -19.92
CA ARG A 65 -4.89 2.32 -18.47
C ARG A 65 -5.50 3.51 -17.72
N GLU A 66 -6.36 3.21 -16.74
CA GLU A 66 -6.86 4.26 -15.85
C GLU A 66 -5.72 4.92 -15.06
N ASP A 67 -5.84 6.23 -14.83
CA ASP A 67 -4.85 7.07 -14.12
C ASP A 67 -4.44 6.53 -12.74
N TYR A 68 -5.29 5.73 -12.09
CA TYR A 68 -5.00 5.11 -10.80
C TYR A 68 -3.88 4.05 -10.90
N PHE A 69 -3.86 3.25 -11.97
CA PHE A 69 -2.84 2.22 -12.20
C PHE A 69 -1.48 2.82 -12.57
N LEU A 70 -1.47 3.99 -13.22
CA LEU A 70 -0.27 4.76 -13.54
C LEU A 70 0.40 5.34 -12.27
N ARG A 71 -0.42 5.79 -11.30
CA ARG A 71 0.05 6.33 -10.01
C ARG A 71 0.61 5.27 -9.04
N GLY A 72 0.30 3.99 -9.26
CA GLY A 72 0.81 2.87 -8.47
C GLY A 72 2.23 2.44 -8.86
N LYS A 73 2.51 2.39 -10.18
CA LYS A 73 3.72 1.78 -10.74
C LYS A 73 5.03 2.51 -10.43
N ASN A 74 4.98 3.81 -10.15
CA ASN A 74 6.18 4.65 -10.05
C ASN A 74 6.46 5.18 -8.63
N ARG A 75 5.94 4.52 -7.59
CA ARG A 75 6.26 4.87 -6.21
C ARG A 75 7.57 4.20 -5.78
N PRO A 76 8.50 4.92 -5.13
CA PRO A 76 9.65 4.27 -4.51
C PRO A 76 9.12 3.23 -3.52
N GLY A 77 9.51 1.96 -3.70
CA GLY A 77 9.17 0.88 -2.79
C GLY A 77 9.89 1.07 -1.46
N ILE A 78 9.32 1.86 -0.56
CA ILE A 78 9.87 2.04 0.78
C ILE A 78 9.33 0.95 1.68
N ARG A 79 10.23 0.24 2.34
CA ARG A 79 9.84 -0.74 3.34
C ARG A 79 9.66 -0.04 4.70
N PRO A 80 8.69 -0.45 5.53
CA PRO A 80 8.43 0.19 6.82
C PRO A 80 9.65 0.26 7.75
N GLU A 81 10.58 -0.69 7.62
CA GLU A 81 11.82 -0.75 8.39
C GLU A 81 12.78 0.40 8.06
N ASP A 82 12.72 0.91 6.82
CA ASP A 82 13.57 2.01 6.34
C ASP A 82 13.09 3.39 6.87
N LEU A 83 11.94 3.44 7.56
CA LEU A 83 11.28 4.65 8.07
C LEU A 83 11.44 4.86 9.58
N VAL A 84 11.84 3.81 10.33
CA VAL A 84 11.92 3.88 11.80
C VAL A 84 13.09 4.77 12.22
N GLY A 85 12.79 5.85 12.94
CA GLY A 85 13.79 6.73 13.56
C GLY A 85 14.34 7.86 12.69
N LYS A 86 13.76 8.10 11.50
CA LYS A 86 14.14 9.24 10.63
C LYS A 86 13.26 10.45 10.89
N GLU A 87 13.83 11.65 10.71
CA GLU A 87 13.07 12.88 10.72
C GLU A 87 12.03 12.89 9.59
N PRO A 88 10.86 13.53 9.80
CA PRO A 88 9.77 13.54 8.82
C PRO A 88 10.19 14.10 7.45
N GLU A 89 11.15 15.02 7.41
CA GLU A 89 11.71 15.54 6.15
C GLU A 89 12.48 14.47 5.36
N ASP A 90 13.22 13.61 6.05
CA ASP A 90 14.02 12.58 5.40
C ASP A 90 13.15 11.44 4.88
N ILE A 91 12.03 11.17 5.56
CA ILE A 91 10.98 10.29 5.04
C ILE A 91 10.36 10.88 3.76
N MET A 92 10.14 12.19 3.71
CA MET A 92 9.62 12.85 2.50
C MET A 92 10.60 12.78 1.33
N LYS A 93 11.90 13.02 1.58
CA LYS A 93 12.96 12.91 0.56
C LYS A 93 13.08 11.49 0.01
N LEU A 94 12.85 10.46 0.82
CA LEU A 94 12.91 9.06 0.38
C LEU A 94 11.65 8.62 -0.37
N SER A 95 10.48 9.11 0.03
CA SER A 95 9.19 8.62 -0.47
C SER A 95 8.68 9.29 -1.73
N LYS A 96 9.03 10.56 -1.95
CA LYS A 96 8.37 11.39 -2.97
C LYS A 96 9.35 12.18 -3.83
N LYS A 97 10.61 11.74 -3.90
CA LYS A 97 11.63 12.37 -4.75
C LYS A 97 11.20 12.33 -6.22
N GLY A 98 11.10 13.50 -6.85
CA GLY A 98 10.70 13.62 -8.26
C GLY A 98 9.20 13.44 -8.52
N GLN A 99 8.38 13.34 -7.48
CA GLN A 99 6.92 13.25 -7.61
C GLN A 99 6.25 14.56 -7.16
N THR A 100 5.14 14.90 -7.80
CA THR A 100 4.28 16.00 -7.36
C THR A 100 3.64 15.65 -6.02
N LEU A 101 3.85 16.49 -5.01
CA LEU A 101 3.21 16.38 -3.70
C LEU A 101 2.03 17.34 -3.62
N MET A 102 0.82 16.81 -3.42
CA MET A 102 -0.36 17.59 -3.09
C MET A 102 -0.40 17.85 -1.58
N MET A 103 -0.59 19.11 -1.18
CA MET A 103 -0.69 19.53 0.22
C MET A 103 -2.01 20.24 0.47
N PHE A 104 -2.66 19.93 1.59
CA PHE A 104 -3.86 20.62 2.05
C PHE A 104 -3.47 21.51 3.24
N ALA A 105 -3.66 22.82 3.08
CA ALA A 105 -3.42 23.80 4.14
C ALA A 105 -4.75 24.37 4.63
N THR A 106 -4.88 24.54 5.94
CA THR A 106 -6.00 25.26 6.56
C THR A 106 -5.48 26.58 7.10
N VAL A 107 -6.20 27.67 6.80
CA VAL A 107 -5.87 29.00 7.33
C VAL A 107 -6.59 29.18 8.65
N SER A 108 -5.87 29.61 9.68
CA SER A 108 -6.44 29.85 11.01
C SER A 108 -7.41 31.05 11.00
N GLY A 109 -8.37 31.05 11.92
CA GLY A 109 -9.28 32.19 12.13
C GLY A 109 -10.62 32.12 11.39
N SER A 110 -11.06 30.95 10.92
CA SER A 110 -12.33 30.75 10.20
C SER A 110 -12.56 31.80 9.08
N PRO A 111 -11.59 31.98 8.16
CA PRO A 111 -11.69 33.00 7.13
C PRO A 111 -12.84 32.70 6.16
N THR A 112 -13.39 33.75 5.56
CA THR A 112 -14.37 33.61 4.49
C THR A 112 -13.69 33.05 3.22
N ARG A 113 -14.48 32.55 2.27
CA ARG A 113 -13.97 32.02 0.99
C ARG A 113 -13.09 33.04 0.26
N ARG A 114 -13.51 34.31 0.23
CA ARG A 114 -12.77 35.39 -0.43
C ARG A 114 -11.40 35.62 0.21
N GLU A 115 -11.35 35.66 1.54
CA GLU A 115 -10.09 35.87 2.27
C GLU A 115 -9.14 34.68 2.09
N THR A 116 -9.67 33.46 2.04
CA THR A 116 -8.86 32.27 1.74
C THR A 116 -8.28 32.31 0.33
N GLU A 117 -9.07 32.74 -0.66
CA GLU A 117 -8.61 32.91 -2.04
C GLU A 117 -7.52 33.98 -2.16
N GLU A 118 -7.65 35.11 -1.45
CA GLU A 118 -6.64 36.18 -1.43
C GLU A 118 -5.33 35.70 -0.77
N ILE A 119 -5.41 35.04 0.38
CA ILE A 119 -4.24 34.51 1.10
C ILE A 119 -3.51 33.45 0.26
N THR A 120 -4.25 32.52 -0.33
CA THR A 120 -3.68 31.47 -1.19
C THR A 120 -3.08 32.04 -2.48
N GLN A 121 -3.64 33.13 -3.05
CA GLN A 121 -3.05 33.84 -4.18
C GLN A 121 -1.70 34.47 -3.82
N ILE A 122 -1.57 35.09 -2.64
CA ILE A 122 -0.31 35.67 -2.17
C ILE A 122 0.75 34.57 -2.03
N TRP A 123 0.40 33.44 -1.42
CA TRP A 123 1.32 32.30 -1.29
C TRP A 123 1.71 31.72 -2.63
N TRP A 124 0.75 31.52 -3.54
CA TRP A 124 1.02 31.00 -4.88
C TRP A 124 1.98 31.92 -5.65
N SER A 125 1.74 33.24 -5.61
CA SER A 125 2.64 34.22 -6.22
C SER A 125 4.04 34.21 -5.59
N GLY A 126 4.12 34.12 -4.25
CA GLY A 126 5.39 34.02 -3.53
C GLY A 126 6.17 32.75 -3.87
N LEU A 127 5.50 31.60 -3.98
CA LEU A 127 6.10 30.33 -4.35
C LEU A 127 6.56 30.31 -5.81
N LYS A 128 5.77 30.87 -6.74
CA LYS A 128 6.19 31.02 -8.15
C LYS A 128 7.36 31.99 -8.31
N ASN A 129 7.43 33.05 -7.50
CA ASN A 129 8.57 33.97 -7.47
C ASN A 129 9.86 33.24 -7.02
N ALA A 130 9.76 32.35 -6.03
CA ALA A 130 10.87 31.48 -5.61
C ALA A 130 11.18 30.33 -6.59
N LEU A 131 10.65 30.36 -7.81
CA LEU A 131 10.85 29.38 -8.89
C LEU A 131 10.35 27.96 -8.57
N TYR A 132 9.40 27.82 -7.66
CA TYR A 132 8.73 26.54 -7.41
C TYR A 132 7.60 26.29 -8.41
N ASP A 133 7.52 25.08 -8.95
CA ASP A 133 6.41 24.68 -9.79
C ASP A 133 5.22 24.20 -8.94
N VAL A 134 4.27 25.11 -8.73
CA VAL A 134 3.07 24.88 -7.91
C VAL A 134 1.79 25.07 -8.72
N ASN A 135 0.85 24.15 -8.50
CA ASN A 135 -0.53 24.19 -9.03
C ASN A 135 -1.51 24.36 -7.87
N ARG A 136 -2.56 25.16 -8.09
CA ARG A 136 -3.62 25.45 -7.12
C ARG A 136 -4.88 24.67 -7.47
#